data_AF-A0A519W774-F1
#
_entry.id   AF-A0A519W774-F1
#
_cell.length_a   1.000
_cell.length_b   1.000
_cell.length_c   1.000
_cell.angle_alpha   90.00
_cell.angle_beta   90.00
_cell.angle_gamma   90.00
#
_symmetry.space_group_name_H-M   'P 1'
#
loop_
_entity.id
_entity.type
_entity.pdbx_description
1 polymer ?
#
loop_
_entity_poly.entity_id
_entity_poly.type
_entity_poly.pdbx_seq_one_letter_code
_entity_poly.pdbx_strand_id
1 'polypeptide(L)' 'MNKKIHKSFINRLKDCGFLSGLILGLLFYVSAPSFAQEGKTKYLSLQDGLSNQQVLDVVHDHDGFIWVATEL' A
#
# COMPACT_ATOMS: atom_id res chain seq x y z
N MET A 1 17.09 36.29 -39.53
CA MET A 1 16.88 35.14 -38.62
C MET A 1 15.45 34.61 -38.80
N ASN A 2 15.28 33.36 -39.21
CA ASN A 2 14.01 32.83 -39.74
C ASN A 2 13.00 32.48 -38.62
N LYS A 3 11.84 33.15 -38.60
CA LYS A 3 10.77 32.94 -37.59
C LYS A 3 10.25 31.49 -37.54
N LYS A 4 10.39 30.70 -38.62
CA LYS A 4 10.04 29.27 -38.66
C LYS A 4 10.95 28.42 -37.77
N ILE A 5 12.25 28.70 -37.76
CA ILE A 5 13.25 27.96 -36.97
C ILE A 5 13.02 28.22 -35.48
N HIS A 6 12.76 29.48 -35.11
CA HIS A 6 12.46 29.86 -33.73
C HIS A 6 11.18 29.21 -33.18
N LYS A 7 10.11 29.12 -33.98
CA LYS A 7 8.87 28.44 -33.58
C LYS A 7 9.06 26.91 -33.45
N SER A 8 9.84 26.29 -34.33
CA SER A 8 10.17 24.86 -34.25
C SER A 8 10.95 24.52 -32.98
N PHE A 9 11.89 25.37 -32.58
CA PHE A 9 12.68 25.18 -31.36
C PHE A 9 11.83 25.27 -30.08
N ILE A 10 10.95 26.28 -30.00
CA ILE A 10 10.02 26.46 -28.86
C ILE A 10 9.04 25.29 -28.73
N ASN A 11 8.56 24.73 -29.84
CA ASN A 11 7.66 23.56 -29.79
C ASN A 11 8.38 22.31 -29.25
N ARG A 12 9.62 22.05 -29.71
CA ARG A 12 10.45 20.94 -29.19
C ARG A 12 10.74 21.07 -27.68
N LEU A 13 10.89 22.29 -27.17
CA LEU A 13 11.04 22.57 -25.73
C LEU A 13 9.76 22.31 -24.93
N LYS A 14 8.59 22.57 -25.51
CA LYS A 14 7.29 22.30 -24.89
C LYS A 14 6.94 20.81 -24.89
N ASP A 15 7.38 20.07 -25.90
CA ASP A 15 7.18 18.63 -26.03
C ASP A 15 7.87 17.85 -24.88
N CYS A 16 9.08 18.25 -24.47
CA CYS A 16 9.76 17.65 -23.32
C CYS A 16 9.07 17.97 -21.97
N GLY A 17 8.56 19.19 -21.80
CA GLY A 17 7.82 19.58 -20.60
C GLY A 17 6.46 18.89 -20.49
N PHE A 18 5.82 18.61 -21.63
CA PHE A 18 4.55 17.88 -21.70
C PHE A 18 4.70 16.42 -21.28
N LEU A 19 5.73 15.72 -21.78
CA LEU A 19 6.02 14.33 -21.40
C LEU A 19 6.36 14.20 -19.91
N SER A 20 7.16 15.13 -19.38
CA SER A 20 7.48 15.20 -17.94
C SER A 20 6.21 15.39 -17.09
N GLY A 21 5.31 16.29 -17.47
CA GLY A 21 4.05 16.52 -16.76
C GLY A 21 3.11 15.31 -16.82
N LEU A 22 3.08 14.61 -17.95
CA LEU A 22 2.28 13.39 -18.14
C LEU A 22 2.82 12.25 -17.26
N ILE A 23 4.14 12.07 -17.20
CA ILE A 23 4.78 11.10 -16.31
C ILE A 23 4.50 11.43 -14.84
N LEU A 24 4.61 12.70 -14.44
CA LEU A 24 4.30 13.11 -13.06
C LEU A 24 2.83 12.86 -12.69
N GLY A 25 1.91 13.16 -13.61
CA GLY A 25 0.48 12.92 -13.43
C GLY A 25 0.15 11.42 -13.32
N LEU A 26 0.79 10.58 -14.12
CA LEU A 26 0.64 9.12 -14.04
C LEU A 26 1.19 8.55 -12.73
N LEU A 27 2.37 9.02 -12.29
CA LEU A 27 2.96 8.62 -11.01
C LEU A 27 2.05 8.97 -9.83
N PHE A 28 1.42 10.14 -9.86
CA PHE A 28 0.46 10.57 -8.82
C PHE A 28 -0.83 9.74 -8.84
N TYR A 29 -1.34 9.40 -10.02
CA TYR A 29 -2.53 8.57 -10.18
C TYR A 29 -2.33 7.13 -9.66
N VAL A 30 -1.16 6.55 -9.93
CA VAL A 30 -0.81 5.19 -9.46
C VAL A 30 -0.60 5.16 -7.93
N SER A 31 -0.17 6.27 -7.32
CA SER A 31 -0.01 6.37 -5.86
C SER A 31 -1.34 6.52 -5.10
N ALA A 32 -2.46 6.83 -5.77
CA ALA A 32 -3.69 7.27 -5.11
C ALA A 32 -4.54 6.15 -4.43
N PRO A 33 -4.62 4.90 -4.92
CA PRO A 33 -5.48 3.91 -4.28
C PRO A 33 -4.72 3.08 -3.24
N SER A 34 -4.81 3.48 -1.97
CA SER A 34 -4.51 2.58 -0.85
C SER A 34 -5.77 1.79 -0.48
N PHE A 35 -5.82 0.51 -0.88
CA PHE A 35 -6.83 -0.40 -0.36
C PHE A 35 -6.35 -0.94 0.99
N ALA A 36 -7.12 -0.72 2.05
CA ALA A 36 -6.88 -1.41 3.31
C ALA A 36 -7.21 -2.90 3.12
N GLN A 37 -6.44 -3.78 3.75
CA GLN A 37 -6.79 -5.19 3.81
C GLN A 37 -8.16 -5.32 4.49
N GLU A 38 -9.09 -6.00 3.83
CA GLU A 38 -10.37 -6.34 4.43
C GLU A 38 -10.09 -7.14 5.71
N GLY A 39 -10.52 -6.60 6.85
CA GLY A 39 -10.20 -7.13 8.17
C GLY A 39 -10.84 -8.49 8.40
N LYS A 40 -10.22 -9.55 7.90
CA LYS A 40 -10.63 -10.92 8.18
C LYS A 40 -10.30 -11.23 9.64
N THR A 41 -11.33 -11.17 10.48
CA THR A 41 -11.25 -11.65 11.86
C THR A 41 -11.43 -13.15 11.86
N LYS A 42 -10.47 -13.89 12.42
CA LYS A 42 -10.59 -15.32 12.69
C LYS A 42 -11.01 -15.50 14.14
N TYR A 43 -12.07 -16.28 14.37
CA TYR A 43 -12.46 -16.70 15.70
C TYR A 43 -11.77 -18.03 16.02
N LEU A 44 -11.23 -18.15 17.23
CA LEU A 44 -10.67 -19.39 17.75
C LEU A 44 -11.53 -19.86 18.92
N SER A 45 -11.81 -21.15 18.95
CA SER A 45 -12.64 -21.82 19.94
C SER A 45 -11.94 -23.06 20.49
N LEU A 46 -12.60 -23.74 21.43
CA LEU A 46 -12.14 -25.04 21.93
C LEU A 46 -12.00 -26.05 20.79
N GLN A 47 -12.89 -25.99 19.79
CA GLN A 47 -12.88 -26.88 18.62
C GLN A 47 -11.68 -26.62 17.70
N ASP A 48 -11.14 -25.41 17.73
CA ASP A 48 -9.93 -25.04 16.98
C ASP A 48 -8.63 -25.34 17.74
N GLY A 49 -8.73 -25.91 18.95
CA GLY A 49 -7.60 -26.29 19.79
C GLY A 49 -7.22 -25.27 20.87
N LEU A 50 -8.04 -24.25 21.12
CA LEU A 50 -7.86 -23.37 22.28
C LEU A 50 -8.13 -24.17 23.57
N SER A 51 -7.28 -24.04 24.59
CA SER A 51 -7.38 -24.82 25.83
C SER A 51 -8.59 -24.44 26.69
N ASN A 52 -8.97 -23.15 26.72
CA ASN A 52 -10.12 -22.65 27.46
C ASN A 52 -10.71 -21.42 26.74
N GLN A 53 -12.01 -21.16 26.92
CA GLN A 53 -12.70 -20.00 26.33
C GLN A 53 -12.25 -18.67 26.96
N GLN A 54 -11.77 -18.69 28.20
CA GLN A 54 -11.30 -17.50 28.89
C GLN A 54 -9.82 -17.25 28.62
N VAL A 55 -9.55 -16.24 27.78
CA VAL A 55 -8.20 -15.73 27.50
C VAL A 55 -7.82 -14.70 28.55
N LEU A 56 -6.66 -14.90 29.17
CA LEU A 56 -6.08 -14.03 30.19
C LEU A 56 -5.04 -13.08 29.59
N ASP A 57 -4.23 -13.56 28.64
CA ASP A 57 -3.18 -12.78 27.99
C ASP A 57 -2.85 -13.31 26.58
N VAL A 58 -2.31 -12.42 25.74
CA VAL A 58 -1.87 -12.72 24.36
C VAL A 58 -0.56 -12.01 24.05
N VAL A 59 0.46 -12.77 23.66
CA VAL A 59 1.78 -12.25 23.30
C VAL A 59 2.25 -12.85 21.97
N HIS A 60 2.99 -12.07 21.19
CA HIS A 60 3.64 -12.50 19.95
C HIS A 60 5.15 -12.59 20.18
N ASP A 61 5.76 -13.67 19.73
CA ASP A 61 7.21 -13.86 19.83
C ASP A 61 7.97 -13.38 18.58
N HIS A 62 9.29 -13.38 18.68
CA HIS A 62 10.20 -12.96 17.61
C HIS A 62 10.13 -13.87 16.37
N ASP A 63 9.64 -15.11 16.52
CA ASP A 63 9.63 -16.13 15.48
C ASP A 63 8.33 -16.11 14.66
N GLY A 64 7.31 -15.35 15.07
CA GLY A 64 6.04 -15.26 14.35
C GLY A 64 4.86 -15.92 15.07
N PHE A 65 5.05 -16.54 16.23
CA PHE A 65 4.01 -17.30 16.91
C PHE A 65 3.24 -16.45 17.92
N ILE A 66 1.93 -16.71 18.00
CA ILE A 66 1.05 -16.11 19.00
C ILE A 66 0.89 -17.12 20.14
N TRP A 67 1.21 -16.68 21.35
CA TRP A 67 1.02 -17.41 22.59
C TRP A 67 -0.20 -16.86 23.31
N VAL A 68 -1.09 -17.75 23.73
CA VAL A 68 -2.34 -17.40 24.42
C VAL A 68 -2.33 -18.04 25.80
N ALA A 69 -2.39 -17.22 26.84
CA ALA A 69 -2.58 -17.69 28.21
C ALA A 69 -4.07 -17.80 28.51
N THR A 70 -4.53 -18.98 28.95
CA THR A 70 -5.93 -19.22 29.28
C THR A 70 -6.10 -19.58 30.76
N GLU A 71 -7.32 -19.48 31.27
CA GLU A 71 -7.64 -20.05 32.59
C GLU A 71 -7.43 -21.58 32.62
N LEU A 72 -7.08 -22.11 33.80
CA LEU A 72 -6.89 -23.55 34.06
C LEU A 72 -8.21 -24.32 34.11
#